data_AF-A0A7C8EFM2-F1
#
_entry.id   AF-A0A7C8EFM2-F1
#
_cell.length_a   1.000
_cell.length_b   1.000
_cell.length_c   1.000
_cell.angle_alpha   90.00
_cell.angle_beta   90.00
_cell.angle_gamma   90.00
#
_symmetry.space_group_name_H-M   'P 1'
#
loop_
_entity.id
_entity.type
_entity.pdbx_description
1 polymer ?
#
loop_
_entity_poly.entity_id
_entity_poly.type
_entity_poly.pdbx_seq_one_letter_code
_entity_poly.pdbx_strand_id
1 'polypeptide(L)' 'AGIQTGQNIANLDVDAVITGNIGPNAFKTLNAAGVKIFLAQEQTVQAALDSFKAGELKEVNKSNVEGHWI' A
#
# COMPACT_ATOMS: atom_id res chain seq x y z
N ALA A 1 -3.52 -11.27 -13.48
CA ALA A 1 -2.56 -11.28 -12.36
C ALA A 1 -3.04 -10.52 -11.10
N GLY A 2 -3.93 -9.52 -11.18
CA GLY A 2 -4.24 -8.66 -10.01
C GLY A 2 -5.17 -9.23 -8.92
N ILE A 3 -6.08 -10.15 -9.27
CA ILE A 3 -7.06 -10.68 -8.30
C ILE A 3 -6.41 -11.61 -7.26
N GLN A 4 -5.44 -12.44 -7.65
CA GLN A 4 -4.72 -13.31 -6.72
C GLN A 4 -3.88 -12.53 -5.69
N THR A 5 -3.25 -11.42 -6.09
CA THR A 5 -2.55 -10.53 -5.15
C THR A 5 -3.51 -9.92 -4.14
N GLY A 6 -4.71 -9.53 -4.57
CA GLY A 6 -5.74 -9.00 -3.70
C GLY A 6 -6.26 -10.03 -2.68
N GLN A 7 -6.53 -11.25 -3.12
CA GLN A 7 -6.96 -12.35 -2.23
C GLN A 7 -5.87 -12.79 -1.26
N ASN A 8 -4.58 -12.79 -1.66
CA ASN A 8 -3.52 -13.10 -0.72
C ASN A 8 -3.40 -12.05 0.39
N ILE A 9 -3.48 -10.74 0.09
CA ILE A 9 -3.28 -9.72 1.13
C ILE A 9 -4.48 -9.61 2.08
N ALA A 10 -5.70 -9.84 1.60
CA ALA A 10 -6.87 -9.93 2.48
C ALA A 10 -6.78 -11.11 3.49
N ASN A 11 -5.97 -12.13 3.22
CA ASN A 11 -5.74 -13.26 4.11
C ASN A 11 -4.55 -13.07 5.08
N LEU A 12 -3.82 -11.95 5.00
CA LEU A 12 -2.56 -11.76 5.72
C LEU A 12 -2.69 -11.01 7.06
N ASP A 13 -3.90 -10.72 7.54
CA ASP A 13 -4.16 -10.08 8.85
C ASP A 13 -3.23 -8.87 9.12
N VAL A 14 -3.07 -8.02 8.11
CA VAL A 14 -2.14 -6.88 8.15
C VAL A 14 -2.91 -5.58 8.39
N ASP A 15 -2.52 -4.85 9.45
CA ASP A 15 -3.09 -3.53 9.75
C ASP A 15 -2.64 -2.43 8.78
N ALA A 16 -1.43 -2.54 8.23
CA ALA A 16 -0.83 -1.50 7.39
C ALA A 16 0.15 -2.04 6.34
N VAL A 17 0.17 -1.38 5.17
CA VAL A 17 1.10 -1.63 4.07
C VAL A 17 1.86 -0.35 3.74
N ILE A 18 3.19 -0.43 3.71
CA ILE A 18 4.07 0.66 3.28
C ILE A 18 4.56 0.35 1.87
N THR A 19 4.33 1.26 0.92
CA THR A 19 4.75 1.09 -0.49
C THR A 19 5.17 2.42 -1.10
N GLY A 20 6.06 2.40 -2.09
CA GLY A 20 6.39 3.60 -2.87
C GLY A 20 5.29 4.00 -3.85
N ASN A 21 4.55 3.02 -4.37
CA ASN A 21 3.48 3.23 -5.33
C ASN A 21 2.36 2.21 -5.12
N ILE A 22 1.12 2.63 -5.39
CA ILE A 22 -0.07 1.80 -5.25
C ILE A 22 -1.04 2.03 -6.41
N GLY A 23 -1.28 0.97 -7.18
CA GLY A 23 -2.22 0.98 -8.30
C GLY A 23 -3.68 0.83 -7.88
N PRO A 24 -4.64 1.17 -8.77
CA PRO A 24 -6.07 1.25 -8.43
C PRO A 24 -6.67 -0.08 -7.95
N ASN A 25 -6.25 -1.21 -8.52
CA ASN A 25 -6.76 -2.52 -8.10
C ASN A 25 -6.24 -2.94 -6.72
N ALA A 26 -4.94 -2.72 -6.45
CA ALA A 26 -4.34 -3.03 -5.16
C ALA A 26 -4.91 -2.11 -4.07
N PHE A 27 -5.05 -0.81 -4.35
CA PHE A 27 -5.71 0.13 -3.45
C PHE A 27 -7.12 -0.32 -3.08
N LYS A 28 -7.95 -0.66 -4.09
CA LYS A 28 -9.32 -1.14 -3.87
C LYS A 28 -9.36 -2.36 -2.97
N THR A 29 -8.51 -3.35 -3.21
CA THR A 29 -8.51 -4.57 -2.41
C THR A 29 -8.04 -4.35 -0.97
N LEU A 30 -6.94 -3.62 -0.78
CA LEU A 30 -6.40 -3.32 0.54
C LEU A 30 -7.37 -2.46 1.36
N ASN A 31 -7.94 -1.43 0.74
CA ASN A 31 -8.93 -0.57 1.37
C ASN A 31 -10.21 -1.36 1.73
N ALA A 32 -10.69 -2.25 0.85
CA ALA A 32 -11.85 -3.10 1.15
C ALA A 32 -11.57 -4.10 2.30
N ALA A 33 -10.32 -4.47 2.51
CA ALA A 33 -9.87 -5.30 3.63
C ALA A 33 -9.61 -4.49 4.92
N GLY A 34 -9.78 -3.16 4.90
CA GLY A 34 -9.51 -2.30 6.07
C GLY A 34 -8.02 -2.07 6.35
N VAL A 35 -7.14 -2.43 5.43
CA VAL A 35 -5.69 -2.27 5.56
C VAL A 35 -5.29 -0.84 5.24
N LYS A 36 -4.56 -0.19 6.15
CA LYS A 36 -4.05 1.17 5.95
C LYS A 36 -2.90 1.17 4.96
N ILE A 37 -2.83 2.18 4.10
CA ILE A 37 -1.83 2.24 3.03
C ILE A 37 -0.99 3.49 3.23
N PHE A 38 0.31 3.33 3.34
CA PHE A 38 1.28 4.40 3.56
C PHE A 38 2.23 4.53 2.38
N LEU A 39 2.45 5.75 1.91
CA LEU A 39 3.45 6.02 0.88
C LEU A 39 4.81 6.37 1.50
N ALA A 40 5.82 5.55 1.20
CA ALA A 40 7.21 5.85 1.51
C ALA A 40 7.96 6.26 0.24
N GLN A 41 8.62 7.41 0.25
CA GLN A 41 9.51 7.84 -0.84
C GLN A 41 10.94 7.33 -0.65
N GLU A 42 11.21 6.69 0.49
CA GLU A 42 12.52 6.21 0.89
C GLU A 42 12.96 5.00 0.05
N GLN A 43 14.25 4.95 -0.28
CA GLN A 43 14.84 3.85 -1.07
C GLN A 43 15.12 2.60 -0.25
N THR A 44 15.16 2.70 1.08
CA THR A 44 15.48 1.58 1.97
C THR A 44 14.31 1.23 2.89
N VAL A 45 14.19 -0.07 3.18
CA VAL A 45 13.16 -0.57 4.11
C VAL A 45 13.33 0.04 5.50
N GLN A 46 14.57 0.20 5.96
CA GLN A 46 14.88 0.81 7.26
C GLN A 46 14.33 2.23 7.36
N ALA A 47 14.63 3.09 6.38
CA ALA A 47 14.16 4.46 6.39
C ALA A 47 12.63 4.57 6.27
N ALA A 48 11.99 3.68 5.49
CA ALA A 48 10.54 3.60 5.42
C ALA A 48 9.91 3.19 6.76
N LEU A 49 10.52 2.25 7.48
CA LEU A 49 10.09 1.83 8.82
C LEU A 49 10.29 2.94 9.86
N ASP A 50 11.40 3.66 9.81
CA ASP A 50 11.68 4.77 10.73
C ASP A 50 10.69 5.92 10.50
N SER A 51 10.44 6.29 9.25
CA SER A 51 9.43 7.30 8.88
C SER A 51 8.02 6.87 9.30
N PHE A 52 7.71 5.58 9.22
CA PHE A 52 6.42 5.05 9.66
C PHE A 52 6.26 5.17 11.17
N LYS A 53 7.28 4.77 11.94
CA LYS A 53 7.30 4.88 13.40
C LYS A 53 7.28 6.33 13.87
N ALA A 54 7.89 7.24 13.11
CA ALA A 54 7.88 8.67 13.37
C ALA A 54 6.52 9.34 13.04
N GLY A 55 5.61 8.63 12.36
CA GLY A 55 4.32 9.18 11.92
C GLY A 55 4.43 10.15 10.76
N GLU A 56 5.56 10.14 10.04
CA GLU A 56 5.85 11.04 8.92
C GLU A 56 5.29 10.52 7.59
N LEU A 57 4.98 9.22 7.51
CA LEU A 57 4.36 8.65 6.32
C LEU A 57 2.92 9.09 6.18
N LYS A 58 2.56 9.49 4.95
CA LYS A 58 1.19 9.86 4.62
C LYS A 58 0.38 8.62 4.32
N GLU A 59 -0.71 8.46 5.07
CA GLU A 59 -1.78 7.54 4.70
C GLU A 59 -2.42 8.03 3.40
N VAL A 60 -2.59 7.11 2.45
CA VAL A 60 -3.23 7.42 1.18
C VAL A 60 -4.64 6.88 1.12
N ASN A 61 -5.54 7.75 0.65
CA ASN A 61 -6.95 7.45 0.43
C ASN A 61 -7.27 7.27 -1.06
N LYS A 62 -6.26 7.21 -1.93
CA LYS A 62 -6.41 6.94 -3.37
C LYS A 62 -5.13 6.33 -3.96
N SER A 63 -5.27 5.61 -5.08
CA SER A 63 -4.13 5.15 -5.87
C SER A 63 -3.32 6.33 -6.43
N ASN A 64 -1.99 6.24 -6.37
CA ASN A 64 -1.08 7.30 -6.81
C ASN A 64 -0.47 7.05 -8.20
N VAL A 65 -0.61 5.84 -8.74
CA VAL A 65 -0.23 5.53 -10.13
C VAL A 65 -1.49 5.37 -10.98
N GLU A 66 -1.46 5.95 -12.17
CA GLU A 66 -2.46 5.69 -13.19
C GLU A 66 -2.33 4.23 -13.62
N GLY A 67 -3.43 3.48 -13.52
CA GLY A 67 -3.49 2.11 -14.01
C GLY A 67 -3.44 2.11 -15.54
N HIS A 68 -2.25 2.14 -16.13
CA HIS A 68 -2.08 1.82 -17.55
C HIS A 68 -2.29 0.31 -17.73
N TRP A 69 -3.44 -0.06 -18.28
CA TRP A 69 -3.65 -1.35 -18.93
C TRP A 69 -3.68 -1.06 -20.42
N ILE A 70 -2.63 -1.44 -21.15
CA ILE A 70 -2.68 -1.69 -22.59
C ILE A 70 -2.70 -3.20 -22.76
#